data_AF-A0A0C4YMG2-F1
#
_entry.id   AF-A0A0C4YMG2-F1
#
_cell.length_a   1.000
_cell.length_b   1.000
_cell.length_c   1.000
_cell.angle_alpha   90.00
_cell.angle_beta   90.00
_cell.angle_gamma   90.00
#
_symmetry.space_group_name_H-M   'P 1'
#
loop_
_entity.id
_entity.type
_entity.pdbx_description
1 polymer ?
#
loop_
_entity_poly.entity_id
_entity_poly.type
_entity_poly.pdbx_seq_one_letter_code
_entity_poly.pdbx_strand_id
1 'polypeptide(L)'
;MKVSTTNVLNVLEQGEITAVRDLARYISHPRAFVLLRTAFIAMAAVAVLCFAASSFHLDGFENVGIGAAVVAALLLLGERRWFGNRDEVVVPAELLAVLRGQLRQEMFGKLEEVASRLTHDGPGDGVIRVRTLWQFLSESVASDTLKRRDARRPTKESQAG
;
A
#
# COMPACT_ATOMS: atom_id res chain seq x y z
N MET A 1 -0.70 -26.64 13.16
CA MET A 1 0.23 -25.60 13.64
C MET A 1 -0.59 -24.36 13.98
N LYS A 2 -0.76 -24.03 15.26
CA LYS A 2 -1.47 -22.81 15.67
C LYS A 2 -0.50 -21.64 15.44
N VAL A 3 -0.72 -20.87 14.39
CA VAL A 3 -0.06 -19.57 14.20
C VAL A 3 -0.57 -18.69 15.32
N SER A 4 0.27 -18.47 16.34
CA SER A 4 0.01 -17.47 17.37
C SER A 4 0.08 -16.10 16.69
N THR A 5 -1.05 -15.61 16.22
CA THR A 5 -1.28 -14.20 15.87
C THR A 5 -1.25 -13.39 17.17
N THR A 6 -0.08 -13.31 17.79
CA THR A 6 0.20 -12.23 18.73
C THR A 6 0.43 -11.01 17.85
N ASN A 7 -0.66 -10.32 17.53
CA ASN A 7 -0.68 -9.00 16.90
C ASN A 7 0.32 -8.08 17.63
N VAL A 8 1.55 -8.00 17.13
CA VAL A 8 2.50 -6.97 17.54
C VAL A 8 2.03 -5.70 16.84
N LEU A 9 1.06 -5.01 17.45
CA LEU A 9 0.60 -3.72 16.98
C LEU A 9 1.68 -2.70 17.35
N ASN A 10 2.49 -2.36 16.37
CA ASN A 10 3.47 -1.28 16.46
C ASN A 10 2.73 0.02 16.80
N VAL A 11 2.96 0.58 17.99
CA VAL A 11 2.25 1.80 18.40
C VAL A 11 2.96 3.02 17.84
N LEU A 12 2.43 3.53 16.72
CA LEU A 12 2.97 4.71 16.07
C LEU A 12 2.21 5.97 16.51
N GLU A 13 2.95 7.06 16.62
CA GLU A 13 2.36 8.41 16.69
C GLU A 13 1.81 8.82 15.32
N GLN A 14 0.82 9.74 15.32
CA GLN A 14 0.19 10.16 14.05
C GLN A 14 1.19 10.81 13.09
N GLY A 15 2.22 11.49 13.62
CA GLY A 15 3.34 12.02 12.83
C GLY A 15 4.17 10.92 12.16
N GLU A 16 4.50 9.85 12.89
CA GLU A 16 5.25 8.70 12.38
C GLU A 16 4.47 7.95 11.29
N ILE A 17 3.16 7.76 11.47
CA ILE A 17 2.28 7.14 10.47
C ILE A 17 2.27 7.98 9.18
N THR A 18 2.17 9.30 9.33
CA THR A 18 2.11 10.21 8.19
C THR A 18 3.43 10.20 7.43
N ALA A 19 4.56 10.25 8.13
CA ALA A 19 5.90 10.16 7.55
C ALA A 19 6.11 8.88 6.72
N VAL A 20 5.83 7.71 7.31
CA VAL A 20 5.99 6.41 6.61
C VAL A 20 5.04 6.31 5.42
N ARG A 21 3.77 6.75 5.58
CA ARG A 21 2.76 6.71 4.52
C ARG A 21 3.10 7.63 3.36
N ASP A 22 3.54 8.85 3.64
CA ASP A 22 3.85 9.83 2.62
C ASP A 22 5.11 9.43 1.86
N LEU A 23 6.11 8.88 2.54
CA LEU A 23 7.27 8.30 1.89
C LEU A 23 6.89 7.11 1.00
N ALA A 24 6.09 6.18 1.51
CA ALA A 24 5.63 5.02 0.75
C ALA A 24 4.86 5.47 -0.51
N ARG A 25 3.97 6.46 -0.39
CA ARG A 25 3.22 7.04 -1.53
C ARG A 25 4.11 7.76 -2.53
N TYR A 26 5.04 8.59 -2.04
CA TYR A 26 5.97 9.33 -2.88
C TYR A 26 6.77 8.39 -3.80
N ILE A 27 7.25 7.28 -3.25
CA ILE A 27 8.02 6.29 -4.01
C ILE A 27 7.10 5.42 -4.86
N SER A 28 5.99 4.91 -4.34
CA SER A 28 5.12 3.99 -5.09
C SER A 28 4.37 4.66 -6.26
N HIS A 29 3.93 5.91 -6.09
CA HIS A 29 3.04 6.61 -7.00
C HIS A 29 3.66 7.90 -7.59
N PRO A 30 4.69 7.80 -8.44
CA PRO A 30 5.16 8.98 -9.17
C PRO A 30 4.02 9.50 -10.06
N ARG A 31 3.93 10.82 -10.26
CA ARG A 31 2.82 11.45 -11.01
C ARG A 31 2.56 10.79 -12.37
N ALA A 32 3.61 10.40 -13.08
CA ALA A 32 3.52 9.71 -14.37
C ALA A 32 2.84 8.33 -14.26
N PHE A 33 3.10 7.56 -13.20
CA PHE A 33 2.42 6.29 -12.94
C PHE A 33 0.93 6.49 -12.66
N VAL A 34 0.59 7.50 -11.84
CA VAL A 34 -0.81 7.82 -11.54
C VAL A 34 -1.57 8.19 -12.81
N LEU A 35 -1.01 9.07 -13.64
CA LEU A 35 -1.62 9.45 -14.92
C LEU A 35 -1.84 8.23 -15.83
N LEU A 36 -0.81 7.39 -15.99
CA LEU A 36 -0.90 6.20 -16.81
C LEU A 36 -1.96 5.21 -16.29
N ARG A 37 -2.00 4.99 -14.98
CA ARG A 37 -2.97 4.10 -14.33
C ARG A 37 -4.40 4.63 -14.46
N THR A 38 -4.60 5.94 -14.31
CA THR A 38 -5.92 6.56 -14.51
C THR A 38 -6.39 6.45 -15.96
N ALA A 39 -5.50 6.65 -16.93
CA ALA A 39 -5.81 6.46 -18.35
C ALA A 39 -6.19 5.00 -18.64
N PHE A 40 -5.45 4.03 -18.08
CA PHE A 40 -5.79 2.62 -18.20
C PHE A 40 -7.19 2.32 -17.66
N ILE A 41 -7.50 2.76 -16.44
CA ILE A 41 -8.82 2.53 -15.81
C ILE A 41 -9.93 3.17 -16.64
N ALA A 42 -9.73 4.40 -17.13
CA ALA A 42 -10.71 5.08 -17.97
C ALA A 42 -10.98 4.29 -19.26
N MET A 43 -9.94 3.84 -19.96
CA MET A 43 -10.10 3.07 -21.20
C MET A 43 -10.72 1.69 -20.95
N ALA A 44 -10.38 1.04 -19.84
CA ALA A 44 -11.02 -0.21 -19.45
C ALA A 44 -12.52 0.00 -19.15
N ALA A 45 -12.89 1.08 -18.45
CA ALA A 45 -14.28 1.42 -18.19
C ALA A 45 -15.05 1.71 -19.49
N VAL A 46 -14.46 2.45 -20.42
CA VAL A 46 -15.04 2.70 -21.75
C VAL A 46 -15.26 1.39 -22.49
N ALA A 47 -14.28 0.49 -22.52
CA ALA A 47 -14.42 -0.81 -23.16
C ALA A 47 -15.60 -1.60 -22.56
N VAL A 48 -15.68 -1.69 -21.23
CA VAL A 48 -16.78 -2.38 -20.52
C VAL A 48 -18.14 -1.76 -20.87
N LEU A 49 -18.24 -0.44 -20.89
CA LEU A 49 -19.49 0.25 -21.24
C LEU A 49 -19.89 0.01 -22.71
N CYS A 50 -18.93 0.01 -23.64
CA CYS A 50 -19.19 -0.29 -25.04
C CYS A 50 -19.64 -1.74 -25.25
N PHE A 51 -19.04 -2.71 -24.56
CA PHE A 51 -19.49 -4.11 -24.59
C PHE A 51 -20.88 -4.29 -23.97
N ALA A 52 -21.17 -3.59 -22.88
CA ALA A 52 -22.50 -3.58 -22.29
C ALA A 52 -23.54 -2.97 -23.26
N ALA A 53 -23.22 -1.86 -23.92
CA ALA A 53 -24.09 -1.21 -24.90
C ALA A 53 -24.35 -2.09 -26.15
N SER A 54 -23.31 -2.76 -26.66
CA SER A 54 -23.43 -3.77 -27.73
C SER A 54 -24.37 -4.91 -27.33
N SER A 55 -24.35 -5.34 -26.06
CA SER A 55 -25.27 -6.37 -25.57
C SER A 55 -26.75 -5.94 -25.64
N PHE A 56 -27.04 -4.64 -25.66
CA PHE A 56 -28.37 -4.07 -25.88
C PHE A 56 -28.70 -3.82 -27.37
N HIS A 57 -27.91 -4.38 -28.30
CA HIS A 57 -28.09 -4.26 -29.75
C HIS A 57 -28.00 -2.82 -30.28
N LEU A 58 -27.19 -1.99 -29.62
CA LEU A 58 -26.85 -0.66 -30.12
C LEU A 58 -25.71 -0.79 -31.14
N ASP A 59 -25.99 -0.46 -32.40
CA ASP A 59 -25.03 -0.56 -33.49
C ASP A 59 -23.85 0.41 -33.32
N GLY A 60 -22.66 -0.02 -33.77
CA GLY A 60 -21.45 0.82 -33.84
C GLY A 60 -20.59 0.87 -32.58
N PHE A 61 -21.03 0.29 -31.45
CA PHE A 61 -20.25 0.31 -30.20
C PHE A 61 -19.18 -0.78 -30.10
N GLU A 62 -19.27 -1.87 -30.87
CA GLU A 62 -18.33 -3.00 -30.81
C GLU A 62 -16.90 -2.60 -31.20
N ASN A 63 -16.75 -1.90 -32.33
CA ASN A 63 -15.44 -1.45 -32.80
C ASN A 63 -14.80 -0.45 -31.83
N VAL A 64 -15.61 0.41 -31.20
CA VAL A 64 -15.16 1.37 -30.18
C VAL A 64 -14.71 0.63 -28.91
N GLY A 65 -15.46 -0.39 -28.48
CA GLY A 65 -15.11 -1.22 -27.33
C GLY A 65 -13.80 -1.99 -27.52
N ILE A 66 -13.62 -2.59 -28.70
CA ILE A 66 -12.37 -3.29 -29.07
C ILE A 66 -11.20 -2.30 -29.10
N GLY A 67 -11.37 -1.13 -29.73
CA GLY A 67 -10.34 -0.09 -29.75
C GLY A 67 -9.94 0.36 -28.34
N ALA A 68 -10.91 0.58 -27.46
CA ALA A 68 -10.66 0.94 -26.07
C ALA A 68 -9.92 -0.15 -25.29
N ALA A 69 -10.27 -1.42 -25.52
CA ALA A 69 -9.59 -2.56 -24.91
C ALA A 69 -8.13 -2.69 -25.36
N VAL A 70 -7.84 -2.48 -26.65
CA VAL A 70 -6.47 -2.48 -27.18
C VAL A 70 -5.64 -1.37 -26.57
N VAL A 71 -6.18 -0.15 -26.48
CA VAL A 71 -5.50 0.98 -25.82
C VAL A 71 -5.24 0.66 -24.34
N ALA A 72 -6.22 0.12 -23.62
CA ALA A 72 -6.03 -0.29 -22.23
C ALA A 72 -4.91 -1.34 -22.09
N ALA A 73 -4.84 -2.32 -22.98
CA ALA A 73 -3.77 -3.33 -22.99
C ALA A 73 -2.39 -2.70 -23.21
N LEU A 74 -2.27 -1.75 -24.15
CA LEU A 74 -1.01 -1.03 -24.39
C LEU A 74 -0.59 -0.19 -23.19
N LEU A 75 -1.53 0.49 -22.54
CA LEU A 75 -1.26 1.26 -21.32
C LEU A 75 -0.76 0.36 -20.19
N LEU A 76 -1.36 -0.83 -20.01
CA LEU A 76 -0.94 -1.80 -19.01
C LEU A 76 0.47 -2.36 -19.30
N LEU A 77 0.79 -2.62 -20.56
CA LEU A 77 2.14 -3.06 -20.95
C LEU A 77 3.18 -1.96 -20.72
N GLY A 78 2.85 -0.71 -21.08
CA GLY A 78 3.68 0.46 -20.79
C GLY A 78 3.92 0.64 -19.30
N GLU A 79 2.88 0.45 -18.48
CA GLU A 79 2.95 0.51 -17.02
C GLU A 79 3.97 -0.51 -16.49
N ARG A 80 3.81 -1.79 -16.87
CA ARG A 80 4.73 -2.85 -16.44
C ARG A 80 6.16 -2.62 -16.92
N ARG A 81 6.33 -2.12 -18.15
CA ARG A 81 7.65 -1.95 -18.77
C ARG A 81 8.47 -0.82 -18.16
N TRP A 82 7.83 0.30 -17.79
CA TRP A 82 8.52 1.48 -17.27
C TRP A 82 8.55 1.53 -15.75
N PHE A 83 7.52 1.03 -15.09
CA PHE A 83 7.36 1.20 -13.64
C PHE A 83 7.64 -0.09 -12.86
N GLY A 84 7.60 -1.25 -13.52
CA GLY A 84 7.90 -2.55 -12.89
C GLY A 84 6.97 -2.87 -11.71
N ASN A 85 7.42 -3.73 -10.80
CA ASN A 85 6.73 -3.96 -9.54
C ASN A 85 7.04 -2.84 -8.54
N ARG A 86 6.11 -1.90 -8.36
CA ARG A 86 6.33 -0.72 -7.50
C ARG A 86 6.48 -1.06 -6.02
N ASP A 87 5.94 -2.19 -5.59
CA ASP A 87 6.07 -2.64 -4.21
C ASP A 87 7.48 -3.13 -3.88
N GLU A 88 8.25 -3.53 -4.90
CA GLU A 88 9.62 -4.02 -4.73
C GLU A 88 10.69 -2.93 -4.87
N VAL A 89 10.27 -1.69 -5.15
CA VAL A 89 11.20 -0.55 -5.26
C VAL A 89 11.89 -0.33 -3.91
N VAL A 90 13.21 -0.33 -3.95
CA VAL A 90 14.08 -0.07 -2.78
C VAL A 90 13.95 1.40 -2.38
N VAL A 91 13.82 1.66 -1.08
CA VAL A 91 13.79 3.03 -0.57
C VAL A 91 15.21 3.61 -0.66
N PRO A 92 15.41 4.76 -1.34
CA PRO A 92 16.71 5.41 -1.42
C PRO A 92 17.30 5.72 -0.04
N ALA A 93 18.61 5.56 0.13
CA ALA A 93 19.31 5.76 1.40
C ALA A 93 19.10 7.17 1.98
N GLU A 94 19.04 8.19 1.12
CA GLU A 94 18.76 9.58 1.52
C GLU A 94 17.37 9.73 2.18
N LEU A 95 16.35 9.09 1.59
CA LEU A 95 14.99 9.12 2.12
C LEU A 95 14.85 8.25 3.37
N LEU A 96 15.61 7.14 3.47
CA LEU A 96 15.70 6.35 4.69
C LEU A 96 16.35 7.14 5.83
N ALA A 97 17.37 7.96 5.55
CA ALA A 97 17.99 8.81 6.56
C ALA A 97 17.01 9.87 7.09
N VAL A 98 16.20 10.48 6.21
CA VAL A 98 15.12 11.37 6.60
C VAL A 98 14.09 10.66 7.47
N LEU A 99 13.65 9.46 7.04
CA LEU A 99 12.69 8.66 7.80
C LEU A 99 13.21 8.27 9.19
N ARG A 100 14.51 7.94 9.29
CA ARG A 100 15.19 7.65 10.56
C ARG A 100 15.18 8.84 11.52
N GLY A 101 15.23 10.06 11.01
CA GLY A 101 15.10 11.28 11.82
C GLY A 101 13.67 11.55 12.29
N GLN A 102 12.67 10.98 11.64
CA GLN A 102 11.25 11.21 11.92
C GLN A 102 10.62 10.11 12.79
N LEU A 103 11.15 8.88 12.74
CA LEU A 103 10.72 7.76 13.57
C LEU A 103 11.52 7.73 14.88
N ARG A 104 10.86 7.33 15.97
CA ARG A 104 11.59 6.93 17.18
C ARG A 104 12.50 5.74 16.89
N GLN A 105 13.66 5.71 17.53
CA GLN A 105 14.69 4.69 17.31
C GLN A 105 14.15 3.26 17.47
N GLU A 106 13.29 3.02 18.47
CA GLU A 106 12.63 1.73 18.67
C GLU A 106 11.77 1.33 17.46
N MET A 107 11.01 2.27 16.90
CA MET A 107 10.11 2.00 15.79
C MET A 107 10.86 1.80 14.47
N PHE A 108 11.97 2.50 14.30
CA PHE A 108 12.88 2.25 13.17
C PHE A 108 13.48 0.85 13.23
N GLY A 109 13.89 0.38 14.42
CA GLY A 109 14.37 -1.00 14.61
C GLY A 109 13.31 -2.05 14.25
N LYS A 110 12.04 -1.80 14.58
CA LYS A 110 10.93 -2.69 14.17
C LYS A 110 10.69 -2.66 12.66
N LEU A 111 10.90 -1.52 12.00
CA LEU A 111 10.83 -1.45 10.53
C LEU A 111 11.94 -2.30 9.88
N GLU A 112 13.17 -2.24 10.41
CA GLU A 112 14.28 -3.10 9.96
C GLU A 112 13.98 -4.59 10.21
N GLU A 113 13.35 -4.91 11.35
CA GLU A 113 12.91 -6.27 11.65
C GLU A 113 11.86 -6.76 10.64
N VAL A 114 10.87 -5.93 10.28
CA VAL A 114 9.92 -6.24 9.20
C VAL A 114 10.64 -6.46 7.87
N ALA A 115 11.66 -5.65 7.55
CA ALA A 115 12.48 -5.83 6.36
C ALA A 115 13.21 -7.19 6.36
N SER A 116 13.75 -7.61 7.50
CA SER A 116 14.41 -8.91 7.64
C SER A 116 13.46 -10.11 7.55
N ARG A 117 12.18 -9.92 7.90
CA ARG A 117 11.13 -10.97 7.88
C ARG A 117 10.45 -11.11 6.51
N LEU A 118 10.36 -10.04 5.74
CA LEU A 118 9.69 -10.02 4.43
C LEU A 118 10.59 -10.61 3.34
N THR A 119 10.55 -11.93 3.20
CA THR A 119 11.30 -12.65 2.16
C THR A 119 10.36 -13.53 1.34
N HIS A 120 10.42 -13.40 0.01
CA HIS A 120 9.68 -14.31 -0.85
C HIS A 120 10.37 -15.68 -0.98
N ASP A 121 11.71 -15.82 -0.83
CA ASP A 121 12.42 -17.10 -1.07
C ASP A 121 13.83 -17.29 -0.39
N GLY A 122 14.19 -16.61 0.71
CA GLY A 122 15.54 -16.79 1.32
C GLY A 122 15.82 -15.90 2.55
N PRO A 123 17.01 -15.93 3.18
CA PRO A 123 17.33 -15.06 4.31
C PRO A 123 17.23 -13.59 3.91
N GLY A 124 16.57 -12.77 4.74
CA GLY A 124 16.29 -11.36 4.46
C GLY A 124 17.56 -10.57 4.18
N ASP A 125 17.59 -9.88 3.05
CA ASP A 125 18.67 -8.95 2.68
C ASP A 125 18.65 -7.69 3.56
N GLY A 126 17.62 -7.52 4.41
CA GLY A 126 17.43 -6.37 5.27
C GLY A 126 17.05 -5.11 4.50
N VAL A 127 16.69 -5.23 3.21
CA VAL A 127 16.44 -4.08 2.35
C VAL A 127 15.02 -3.57 2.56
N ILE A 128 14.92 -2.31 2.99
CA ILE A 128 13.63 -1.63 3.13
C ILE A 128 13.13 -1.26 1.74
N ARG A 129 12.00 -1.88 1.36
CA ARG A 129 11.28 -1.62 0.12
C ARG A 129 9.96 -0.93 0.42
N VAL A 130 9.28 -0.44 -0.62
CA VAL A 130 7.92 0.10 -0.53
C VAL A 130 6.98 -0.88 0.17
N ARG A 131 7.03 -2.18 -0.18
CA ARG A 131 6.27 -3.24 0.47
C ARG A 131 6.54 -3.30 1.97
N THR A 132 7.79 -3.15 2.39
CA THR A 132 8.19 -3.13 3.81
C THR A 132 7.51 -1.99 4.55
N LEU A 133 7.46 -0.79 3.96
CA LEU A 133 6.79 0.37 4.55
C LEU A 133 5.28 0.11 4.70
N TRP A 134 4.63 -0.46 3.69
CA TRP A 134 3.20 -0.79 3.75
C TRP A 134 2.89 -1.90 4.76
N GLN A 135 3.73 -2.93 4.82
CA GLN A 135 3.59 -4.00 5.81
C GLN A 135 3.75 -3.45 7.23
N PHE A 136 4.79 -2.64 7.45
CA PHE A 136 5.01 -2.00 8.74
C PHE A 136 3.82 -1.14 9.16
N LEU A 137 3.23 -0.35 8.24
CA LEU A 137 2.00 0.39 8.50
C LEU A 137 0.81 -0.51 8.81
N SER A 138 0.68 -1.66 8.13
CA SER A 138 -0.41 -2.61 8.37
C SER A 138 -0.30 -3.32 9.73
N GLU A 139 0.93 -3.50 10.21
CA GLU A 139 1.25 -4.05 11.54
C GLU A 139 1.25 -2.95 12.63
N SER A 140 0.91 -1.71 12.28
CA SER A 140 0.92 -0.58 13.20
C SER A 140 -0.47 -0.06 13.57
N VAL A 141 -0.59 0.49 14.78
CA VAL A 141 -1.79 1.15 15.29
C VAL A 141 -1.44 2.53 15.78
N ALA A 142 -2.32 3.49 15.51
CA ALA A 142 -2.19 4.86 16.00
C ALA A 142 -2.37 4.91 17.53
N SER A 143 -1.44 5.53 18.25
CA SER A 143 -1.51 5.71 19.71
C SER A 143 -2.85 6.27 20.18
N ASP A 144 -3.45 7.21 19.44
CA ASP A 144 -4.73 7.82 19.81
C ASP A 144 -5.92 6.85 19.72
N THR A 145 -5.84 5.84 18.85
CA THR A 145 -6.87 4.81 18.78
C THR A 145 -6.84 3.89 20.00
N LEU A 146 -5.65 3.65 20.57
CA LEU A 146 -5.50 2.93 21.84
C LEU A 146 -6.01 3.77 23.01
N LYS A 147 -5.61 5.05 23.10
CA LYS A 147 -6.10 5.96 24.15
C LYS A 147 -7.63 6.06 24.18
N ARG A 148 -8.27 6.14 23.01
CA ARG A 148 -9.75 6.14 22.90
C ARG A 148 -10.37 4.80 23.30
N ARG A 149 -9.70 3.67 23.04
CA ARG A 149 -10.17 2.35 23.46
C ARG A 149 -10.09 2.19 24.97
N ASP A 150 -9.00 2.62 25.59
CA ASP A 150 -8.80 2.54 27.03
C ASP A 150 -9.75 3.46 27.79
N ALA A 151 -9.99 4.67 27.27
CA ALA A 151 -11.00 5.58 27.80
C ALA A 151 -12.44 5.04 27.73
N ARG A 152 -12.71 4.04 26.88
CA ARG A 152 -14.03 3.41 26.72
C ARG A 152 -14.18 2.10 27.52
N ARG A 153 -13.14 1.61 28.20
CA ARG A 153 -13.27 0.47 29.09
C ARG A 153 -13.82 0.95 30.44
N PRO A 154 -15.07 0.64 30.82
CA PRO A 154 -15.50 0.85 32.18
C PRO A 154 -14.65 -0.03 33.09
N THR A 155 -14.15 0.56 34.18
CA THR A 155 -13.42 -0.08 35.28
C THR A 155 -14.30 -1.15 35.93
N LYS A 156 -14.38 -2.35 35.34
CA LYS A 156 -15.05 -3.53 35.91
C LYS A 156 -14.14 -4.23 36.92
N GLU A 157 -13.61 -3.49 37.88
CA GLU A 157 -12.75 -4.05 38.94
C GLU A 157 -13.13 -3.57 40.35
N SER A 158 -14.40 -3.15 40.55
CA SER A 158 -14.89 -2.75 41.87
C SER A 158 -16.29 -3.29 42.19
N GLN A 159 -16.57 -4.55 41.83
CA GLN A 159 -17.68 -5.33 42.41
C GLN A 159 -17.23 -6.78 42.65
N ALA A 160 -16.32 -6.93 43.60
CA ALA A 160 -16.15 -8.15 44.38
C ALA A 160 -15.96 -7.70 45.83
N GLY A 161 -17.09 -7.39 46.48
CA GLY A 161 -17.22 -7.06 47.89
C GLY A 161 -18.51 -7.66 48.38
#